data_AF-A0A6C0J232-F1
#
_entry.id   AF-A0A6C0J232-F1
#
_cell.length_a   1.000
_cell.length_b   1.000
_cell.length_c   1.000
_cell.angle_alpha   90.00
_cell.angle_beta   90.00
_cell.angle_gamma   90.00
#
_symmetry.space_group_name_H-M   'P 1'
#
loop_
_entity.id
_entity.type
_entity.pdbx_description
1 polymer ?
#
loop_
_entity_poly.entity_id
_entity_poly.type
_entity_poly.pdbx_seq_one_letter_code
_entity_poly.pdbx_strand_id
1 'polypeptide(L)'
;MAEVGHAIRDVFAHVVARAVWNYLTCGFLAATGTLDLRPDTDSVRERLREGSTKWSTLSPNRTQQYTEQEFCLVSNSKIFGDAFLRAYYITKRFDVKAFVKGLVQQWGPSSVYECFVLSKIHDNMFWHVDGGSKVASDIVIYNVLGPRDSISCFMLLLIDTKRVLQAQVADPFFPTHEDIDAGLIQLDKCKIPLETPDLTGCEATFCDLTRKPELNGIRVEVIEVHDDGRYLVQLISGGEQKLVHPRNLQFDPGYCELPDEIAFVVPRLSVAVQKAVAAGVVRCWFIWAREGDVVVFDGSKPHAVFNVPSATGLPQLALAVNYRGVMPLVEEQHIKGKKGVRLKLSEV
;
A
#
# COMPACT_ATOMS: atom_id res chain seq x y z
N MET A 1 4.55 18.21 -23.25
CA MET A 1 4.49 16.73 -23.38
C MET A 1 5.72 16.00 -22.85
N ALA A 2 6.96 16.44 -23.09
CA ALA A 2 8.13 15.87 -22.37
C ALA A 2 8.05 16.14 -20.85
N GLU A 3 7.55 17.32 -20.47
CA GLU A 3 7.35 17.76 -19.09
C GLU A 3 6.41 16.86 -18.28
N VAL A 4 5.35 16.31 -18.91
CA VAL A 4 4.39 15.40 -18.26
C VAL A 4 5.07 14.12 -17.81
N GLY A 5 5.90 13.51 -18.68
CA GLY A 5 6.66 12.31 -18.32
C GLY A 5 7.70 12.56 -17.23
N HIS A 6 8.29 13.76 -17.19
CA HIS A 6 9.21 14.15 -16.11
C HIS A 6 8.48 14.32 -14.78
N ALA A 7 7.38 15.08 -14.74
CA ALA A 7 6.60 15.29 -13.53
C ALA A 7 6.10 13.98 -12.91
N ILE A 8 5.58 13.04 -13.72
CA ILE A 8 5.16 11.73 -13.24
C ILE A 8 6.35 10.96 -12.63
N ARG A 9 7.47 10.91 -13.35
CA ARG A 9 8.68 10.23 -12.87
C ARG A 9 9.18 10.84 -11.55
N ASP A 10 9.13 12.16 -11.43
CA ASP A 10 9.59 12.88 -10.26
C ASP A 10 8.73 12.57 -9.03
N VAL A 11 7.40 12.50 -9.18
CA VAL A 11 6.50 12.07 -8.09
C VAL A 11 6.80 10.64 -7.66
N PHE A 12 6.87 9.68 -8.59
CA PHE A 12 7.19 8.30 -8.24
C PHE A 12 8.55 8.20 -7.53
N ALA A 13 9.59 8.85 -8.07
CA ALA A 13 10.91 8.86 -7.48
C ALA A 13 10.92 9.51 -6.08
N HIS A 14 10.15 10.59 -5.90
CA HIS A 14 10.00 11.25 -4.61
C HIS A 14 9.31 10.36 -3.57
N VAL A 15 8.20 9.71 -3.93
CA VAL A 15 7.48 8.80 -3.01
C VAL A 15 8.36 7.60 -2.65
N VAL A 16 9.09 7.03 -3.62
CA VAL A 16 10.07 5.95 -3.35
C VAL A 16 11.17 6.44 -2.41
N ALA A 17 11.78 7.60 -2.69
CA ALA A 17 12.83 8.15 -1.84
C ALA A 17 12.33 8.42 -0.41
N ARG A 18 11.08 8.88 -0.25
CA ARG A 18 10.44 9.08 1.05
C ARG A 18 10.20 7.75 1.78
N ALA A 19 9.73 6.71 1.09
CA ALA A 19 9.53 5.39 1.70
C ALA A 19 10.85 4.78 2.17
N VAL A 20 11.90 4.90 1.35
CA VAL A 20 13.26 4.47 1.71
C VAL A 20 13.78 5.29 2.89
N TRP A 21 13.60 6.61 2.88
CA TRP A 21 13.99 7.44 4.02
C TRP A 21 13.30 7.01 5.32
N ASN A 22 11.99 6.78 5.29
CA ASN A 22 11.23 6.28 6.44
C ASN A 22 11.77 4.93 6.94
N TYR A 23 12.16 4.03 6.03
CA TYR A 23 12.76 2.76 6.41
C TYR A 23 14.07 2.96 7.16
N LEU A 24 14.93 3.84 6.64
CA LEU A 24 16.24 4.11 7.21
C LEU A 24 16.17 4.84 8.56
N THR A 25 15.20 5.74 8.76
CA THR A 25 15.12 6.55 9.98
C THR A 25 14.19 5.96 11.03
N CYS A 26 13.17 5.22 10.61
CA CYS A 26 12.07 4.77 11.48
C CYS A 26 11.83 3.26 11.41
N GLY A 27 12.55 2.52 10.56
CA GLY A 27 12.45 1.06 10.45
C GLY A 27 11.22 0.56 9.68
N PHE A 28 10.47 1.43 9.00
CA PHE A 28 9.31 1.03 8.20
C PHE A 28 9.40 1.55 6.76
N LEU A 29 9.17 0.70 5.77
CA LEU A 29 9.17 1.09 4.36
C LEU A 29 7.73 1.33 3.92
N ALA A 30 7.31 2.59 3.97
CA ALA A 30 6.01 3.03 3.46
C ALA A 30 5.99 4.52 3.13
N ALA A 31 5.37 4.90 2.01
CA ALA A 31 5.02 6.27 1.68
C ALA A 31 3.85 6.33 0.68
N THR A 32 3.21 7.49 0.60
CA THR A 32 2.20 7.79 -0.42
C THR A 32 2.45 9.18 -0.99
N GLY A 33 1.98 9.41 -2.22
CA GLY A 33 1.93 10.72 -2.85
C GLY A 33 0.96 10.73 -4.02
N THR A 34 0.42 11.89 -4.33
CA THR A 34 -0.59 12.05 -5.38
C THR A 34 0.05 12.62 -6.64
N LEU A 35 -0.31 12.08 -7.80
CA LEU A 35 0.05 12.69 -9.08
C LEU A 35 -0.82 13.93 -9.32
N ASP A 36 -0.21 15.03 -9.74
CA ASP A 36 -0.92 16.25 -10.16
C ASP A 36 -1.75 16.05 -11.44
N LEU A 37 -1.70 14.85 -12.03
CA LEU A 37 -2.40 14.47 -13.24
C LEU A 37 -3.39 13.35 -12.93
N ARG A 38 -4.63 13.58 -13.33
CA ARG A 38 -5.68 12.57 -13.20
C ARG A 38 -5.51 11.49 -14.27
N PRO A 39 -5.48 10.20 -13.90
CA PRO A 39 -5.44 9.13 -14.88
C PRO A 39 -6.78 8.95 -15.59
N ASP A 40 -6.74 8.57 -16.86
CA ASP A 40 -7.88 8.06 -17.62
C ASP A 40 -8.07 6.57 -17.36
N THR A 41 -8.71 6.27 -16.23
CA THR A 41 -9.03 4.90 -15.82
C THR A 41 -9.91 4.17 -16.84
N ASP A 42 -10.82 4.88 -17.52
CA ASP A 42 -11.77 4.26 -18.45
C ASP A 42 -11.06 3.76 -19.72
N SER A 43 -10.16 4.56 -20.30
CA SER A 43 -9.31 4.13 -21.41
C SER A 43 -8.42 2.93 -21.05
N VAL A 44 -7.98 2.82 -19.78
CA VAL A 44 -7.26 1.64 -19.30
C VAL A 44 -8.17 0.41 -19.29
N ARG A 45 -9.40 0.52 -18.77
CA ARG A 45 -10.37 -0.59 -18.78
C ARG A 45 -10.68 -1.06 -20.18
N GLU A 46 -10.97 -0.14 -21.09
CA GLU A 46 -11.22 -0.45 -22.50
C GLU A 46 -10.05 -1.26 -23.07
N ARG A 47 -8.82 -0.79 -22.85
CA ARG A 47 -7.61 -1.50 -23.30
C ARG A 47 -7.45 -2.90 -22.73
N LEU A 48 -7.77 -3.09 -21.44
CA LEU A 48 -7.67 -4.40 -20.79
C LEU A 48 -8.76 -5.37 -21.30
N ARG A 49 -9.91 -4.85 -21.73
CA ARG A 49 -11.02 -5.62 -22.33
C ARG A 49 -10.86 -5.84 -23.85
N GLU A 50 -10.06 -5.03 -24.54
CA GLU A 50 -9.81 -5.14 -25.98
C GLU A 50 -9.16 -6.49 -26.36
N GLY A 51 -9.97 -7.37 -26.99
CA GLY A 51 -9.51 -8.46 -27.85
C GLY A 51 -9.34 -9.84 -27.19
N SER A 52 -9.15 -10.86 -28.03
CA SER A 52 -8.88 -12.28 -27.70
C SER A 52 -7.54 -12.53 -26.99
N THR A 53 -6.90 -11.48 -26.51
CA THR A 53 -5.58 -11.50 -25.88
C THR A 53 -5.67 -12.26 -24.56
N LYS A 54 -5.00 -13.41 -24.48
CA LYS A 54 -4.83 -14.11 -23.20
C LYS A 54 -3.63 -13.50 -22.48
N TRP A 55 -3.85 -13.04 -21.26
CA TRP A 55 -2.86 -12.38 -20.43
C TRP A 55 -2.16 -13.41 -19.55
N SER A 56 -0.83 -13.33 -19.45
CA SER A 56 -0.07 -14.19 -18.52
C SER A 56 -0.41 -13.78 -17.09
N THR A 57 -0.82 -14.74 -16.26
CA THR A 57 -1.00 -14.49 -14.82
C THR A 57 0.28 -14.80 -14.05
N LEU A 58 0.34 -14.47 -12.75
CA LEU A 58 1.44 -14.92 -11.88
C LEU A 58 1.43 -16.43 -11.63
N SER A 59 0.34 -17.13 -11.95
CA SER A 59 0.31 -18.60 -11.89
C SER A 59 1.05 -19.17 -13.10
N PRO A 60 2.10 -20.00 -12.90
CA PRO A 60 2.85 -20.60 -14.01
C PRO A 60 1.91 -21.29 -15.01
N ASN A 61 2.14 -21.03 -16.31
CA ASN A 61 1.40 -21.63 -17.43
C ASN A 61 -0.10 -21.30 -17.52
N ARG A 62 -0.59 -20.31 -16.75
CA ARG A 62 -1.97 -19.84 -16.84
C ARG A 62 -2.03 -18.56 -17.66
N THR A 63 -2.77 -18.62 -18.78
CA THR A 63 -3.14 -17.45 -19.56
C THR A 63 -4.66 -17.31 -19.53
N GLN A 64 -5.18 -16.16 -19.12
CA GLN A 64 -6.63 -15.94 -19.05
C GLN A 64 -7.03 -14.61 -19.67
N GLN A 65 -8.29 -14.48 -20.07
CA GLN A 65 -8.83 -13.17 -20.44
C GLN A 65 -9.02 -12.33 -19.18
N TYR A 66 -8.83 -11.02 -19.32
CA TYR A 66 -9.09 -10.10 -18.23
C TYR A 66 -10.59 -10.03 -17.95
N THR A 67 -10.96 -10.21 -16.68
CA THR A 67 -12.32 -10.00 -16.18
C THR A 67 -12.23 -9.05 -15.00
N GLU A 68 -13.21 -8.15 -14.89
CA GLU A 68 -13.28 -7.23 -13.75
C GLU A 68 -13.84 -7.86 -12.48
N GLN A 69 -14.54 -8.98 -12.65
CA GLN A 69 -15.23 -9.72 -11.58
C GLN A 69 -14.31 -10.70 -10.85
N GLU A 70 -13.05 -10.84 -11.28
CA GLU A 70 -12.07 -11.69 -10.61
C GLU A 70 -10.85 -10.86 -10.22
N PHE A 71 -10.12 -11.32 -9.20
CA PHE A 71 -8.74 -10.88 -8.99
C PHE A 71 -7.88 -11.30 -10.16
N CYS A 72 -7.80 -10.43 -11.16
CA CYS A 72 -6.96 -10.68 -12.31
C CYS A 72 -5.62 -9.99 -12.10
N LEU A 73 -4.63 -10.78 -11.73
CA LEU A 73 -3.25 -10.36 -11.64
C LEU A 73 -2.52 -10.75 -12.93
N VAL A 74 -2.19 -9.75 -13.73
CA VAL A 74 -1.59 -9.91 -15.06
C VAL A 74 -0.14 -9.46 -15.03
N SER A 75 0.81 -10.40 -15.12
CA SER A 75 2.24 -10.09 -15.16
C SER A 75 2.74 -10.00 -16.59
N ASN A 76 2.81 -8.78 -17.12
CA ASN A 76 3.33 -8.51 -18.45
C ASN A 76 3.74 -7.03 -18.60
N SER A 77 5.04 -6.80 -18.81
CA SER A 77 5.59 -5.44 -18.89
C SER A 77 5.06 -4.63 -20.07
N LYS A 78 4.77 -5.23 -21.24
CA LYS A 78 4.18 -4.50 -22.38
C LYS A 78 2.80 -3.97 -22.05
N ILE A 79 2.05 -4.77 -21.31
CA ILE A 79 0.65 -4.54 -20.95
C ILE A 79 0.56 -3.45 -19.90
N PHE A 80 1.41 -3.56 -18.88
CA PHE A 80 1.62 -2.50 -17.91
C PHE A 80 1.99 -1.19 -18.62
N GLY A 81 2.94 -1.23 -19.57
CA GLY A 81 3.37 -0.07 -20.33
C GLY A 81 2.24 0.57 -21.14
N ASP A 82 1.47 -0.21 -21.89
CA ASP A 82 0.32 0.25 -22.65
C ASP A 82 -0.76 0.88 -21.75
N ALA A 83 -1.07 0.22 -20.62
CA ALA A 83 -2.03 0.72 -19.65
C ALA A 83 -1.56 2.04 -19.02
N PHE A 84 -0.29 2.13 -18.62
CA PHE A 84 0.30 3.33 -18.06
C PHE A 84 0.30 4.50 -19.06
N LEU A 85 0.68 4.24 -20.32
CA LEU A 85 0.65 5.23 -21.39
C LEU A 85 -0.75 5.79 -21.61
N ARG A 86 -1.77 4.91 -21.62
CA ARG A 86 -3.16 5.29 -21.78
C ARG A 86 -3.69 6.09 -20.59
N ALA A 87 -3.38 5.64 -19.37
CA ALA A 87 -3.80 6.34 -18.15
C ALA A 87 -3.37 7.81 -18.17
N TYR A 88 -2.17 8.13 -18.65
CA TYR A 88 -1.64 9.49 -18.60
C TYR A 88 -1.57 10.19 -19.96
N TYR A 89 -2.26 9.68 -20.98
CA TYR A 89 -2.24 10.19 -22.36
C TYR A 89 -0.83 10.45 -22.90
N ILE A 90 0.12 9.58 -22.55
CA ILE A 90 1.51 9.70 -22.98
C ILE A 90 1.61 9.14 -24.40
N THR A 91 1.96 9.99 -25.36
CA THR A 91 2.03 9.64 -26.79
C THR A 91 3.42 9.18 -27.24
N LYS A 92 4.44 9.35 -26.39
CA LYS A 92 5.81 8.93 -26.66
C LYS A 92 6.02 7.48 -26.21
N ARG A 93 6.99 6.81 -26.84
CA ARG A 93 7.40 5.45 -26.45
C ARG A 93 7.87 5.46 -24.99
N PHE A 94 7.13 4.77 -24.11
CA PHE A 94 7.49 4.56 -22.71
C PHE A 94 8.27 3.27 -22.59
N ASP A 95 9.54 3.38 -22.22
CA ASP A 95 10.34 2.21 -21.86
C ASP A 95 10.09 1.90 -20.37
N VAL A 96 9.20 0.94 -20.13
CA VAL A 96 8.86 0.44 -18.79
C VAL A 96 10.13 0.05 -18.04
N LYS A 97 11.09 -0.59 -18.70
CA LYS A 97 12.33 -1.02 -18.06
C LYS A 97 13.18 0.16 -17.64
N ALA A 98 13.30 1.19 -18.49
CA ALA A 98 14.05 2.40 -18.16
C ALA A 98 13.37 3.20 -17.05
N PHE A 99 12.04 3.33 -17.08
CA PHE A 99 11.26 3.99 -16.03
C PHE A 99 11.48 3.30 -14.69
N VAL A 100 11.22 2.00 -14.64
CA VAL A 100 11.32 1.16 -13.46
C VAL A 100 12.75 1.17 -12.89
N LYS A 101 13.73 0.91 -13.75
CA LYS A 101 15.15 1.00 -13.37
C LYS A 101 15.49 2.38 -12.82
N GLY A 102 14.96 3.45 -13.41
CA GLY A 102 15.18 4.81 -12.94
C GLY A 102 14.60 5.14 -11.57
N LEU A 103 13.61 4.39 -11.06
CA LEU A 103 12.98 4.65 -9.76
C LEU A 103 13.81 4.14 -8.59
N VAL A 104 14.30 2.90 -8.68
CA VAL A 104 14.96 2.25 -7.53
C VAL A 104 16.44 1.94 -7.72
N GLN A 105 17.01 2.05 -8.92
CA GLN A 105 18.40 1.63 -9.16
C GLN A 105 19.41 2.40 -8.28
N GLN A 106 19.09 3.64 -7.90
CA GLN A 106 19.90 4.42 -6.96
C GLN A 106 20.01 3.77 -5.57
N TRP A 107 19.04 2.91 -5.24
CA TRP A 107 18.90 2.23 -3.97
C TRP A 107 19.15 0.72 -4.09
N GLY A 108 19.31 0.14 -5.29
CA GLY A 108 19.49 -1.29 -5.48
C GLY A 108 20.00 -1.65 -6.88
N PRO A 109 21.31 -1.91 -7.06
CA PRO A 109 21.90 -2.07 -8.39
C PRO A 109 21.67 -3.45 -9.07
N SER A 110 21.23 -4.47 -8.32
CA SER A 110 21.11 -5.88 -8.77
C SER A 110 19.68 -6.42 -8.87
N SER A 111 18.66 -5.56 -8.80
CA SER A 111 17.26 -5.97 -8.63
C SER A 111 16.58 -6.53 -9.89
N VAL A 112 15.82 -7.62 -9.71
CA VAL A 112 14.80 -8.10 -10.67
C VAL A 112 13.48 -7.40 -10.34
N TYR A 113 12.68 -7.06 -11.35
CA TYR A 113 11.36 -6.47 -11.11
C TYR A 113 10.28 -7.19 -11.90
N GLU A 114 9.05 -7.10 -11.40
CA GLU A 114 7.83 -7.55 -12.06
C GLU A 114 6.81 -6.42 -12.10
N CYS A 115 6.17 -6.24 -13.25
CA CYS A 115 5.11 -5.25 -13.43
C CYS A 115 3.79 -5.97 -13.67
N PHE A 116 2.74 -5.50 -13.03
CA PHE A 116 1.44 -6.13 -13.12
C PHE A 116 0.26 -5.17 -13.02
N VAL A 117 -0.88 -5.62 -13.54
CA VAL A 117 -2.17 -4.94 -13.43
C VAL A 117 -3.08 -5.78 -12.53
N LEU A 118 -3.77 -5.11 -11.61
CA LEU A 118 -4.67 -5.71 -10.63
C LEU A 118 -6.08 -5.17 -10.78
N SER A 119 -7.09 -6.04 -10.77
CA SER A 119 -8.49 -5.67 -10.48
C SER A 119 -8.83 -6.02 -9.05
N LYS A 120 -9.28 -5.02 -8.28
CA LYS A 120 -9.57 -5.17 -6.86
C LYS A 120 -11.08 -5.01 -6.63
N ILE A 121 -11.71 -6.08 -6.15
CA ILE A 121 -13.13 -6.17 -5.79
C ILE A 121 -13.25 -6.72 -4.37
N HIS A 122 -14.39 -6.50 -3.72
CA HIS A 122 -14.63 -7.00 -2.36
C HIS A 122 -14.26 -8.48 -2.18
N ASP A 123 -14.68 -9.34 -3.12
CA ASP A 123 -14.49 -10.80 -3.04
C ASP A 123 -13.05 -11.27 -3.20
N ASN A 124 -12.11 -10.36 -3.48
CA ASN A 124 -10.70 -10.68 -3.64
C ASN A 124 -9.73 -10.00 -2.69
N MET A 125 -10.26 -9.35 -1.66
CA MET A 125 -9.46 -8.69 -0.64
C MET A 125 -9.08 -9.67 0.46
N PHE A 126 -7.86 -10.18 0.38
CA PHE A 126 -7.28 -11.09 1.36
C PHE A 126 -5.93 -10.56 1.84
N TRP A 127 -5.51 -10.99 3.03
CA TRP A 127 -4.12 -10.87 3.44
C TRP A 127 -3.21 -11.63 2.48
N HIS A 128 -2.17 -10.97 1.99
CA HIS A 128 -1.19 -11.54 1.07
C HIS A 128 0.20 -10.91 1.24
N VAL A 129 1.17 -11.50 0.56
CA VAL A 129 2.54 -10.98 0.43
C VAL A 129 2.81 -10.88 -1.06
N ASP A 130 2.87 -9.66 -1.59
CA ASP A 130 3.21 -9.39 -3.00
C ASP A 130 4.69 -9.66 -3.32
N GLY A 131 5.54 -9.72 -2.29
CA GLY A 131 6.96 -10.07 -2.38
C GLY A 131 7.16 -11.50 -2.87
N GLY A 132 7.59 -11.64 -4.13
CA GLY A 132 7.87 -12.95 -4.72
C GLY A 132 9.18 -13.57 -4.20
N SER A 133 10.00 -12.80 -3.49
CA SER A 133 11.16 -13.29 -2.79
C SER A 133 10.87 -13.18 -1.29
N LYS A 134 10.82 -14.31 -0.56
CA LYS A 134 10.73 -14.30 0.92
C LYS A 134 12.06 -13.84 1.56
N VAL A 135 12.77 -12.94 0.89
CA VAL A 135 14.09 -12.42 1.21
C VAL A 135 13.95 -10.92 1.44
N ALA A 136 14.95 -10.32 2.11
CA ALA A 136 14.84 -8.99 2.71
C ALA A 136 14.37 -7.88 1.72
N SER A 137 13.28 -7.20 2.11
CA SER A 137 12.75 -5.92 1.61
C SER A 137 12.55 -5.78 0.10
N ASP A 138 11.58 -6.54 -0.44
CA ASP A 138 10.99 -6.22 -1.75
C ASP A 138 10.27 -4.85 -1.68
N ILE A 139 10.49 -3.95 -2.64
CA ILE A 139 9.73 -2.69 -2.74
C ILE A 139 8.55 -2.90 -3.67
N VAL A 140 7.35 -2.59 -3.19
CA VAL A 140 6.15 -2.60 -4.01
C VAL A 140 5.67 -1.18 -4.22
N ILE A 141 5.46 -0.81 -5.48
CA ILE A 141 4.97 0.50 -5.91
C ILE A 141 3.64 0.29 -6.61
N TYR A 142 2.56 0.83 -6.07
CA TYR A 142 1.23 0.82 -6.64
C TYR A 142 0.89 2.20 -7.18
N ASN A 143 0.30 2.25 -8.36
CA ASN A 143 -0.41 3.42 -8.86
C ASN A 143 -1.90 3.08 -8.95
N VAL A 144 -2.68 3.74 -8.10
CA VAL A 144 -4.10 3.47 -7.91
C VAL A 144 -4.90 4.15 -9.00
N LEU A 145 -5.71 3.35 -9.68
CA LEU A 145 -6.63 3.76 -10.74
C LEU A 145 -8.04 3.35 -10.31
N GLY A 146 -9.07 4.09 -10.70
CA GLY A 146 -10.41 3.75 -10.26
C GLY A 146 -11.37 4.91 -10.40
N PRO A 147 -12.67 4.68 -10.16
CA PRO A 147 -13.64 5.76 -10.10
C PRO A 147 -13.22 6.82 -9.08
N ARG A 148 -13.52 8.09 -9.38
CA ARG A 148 -13.11 9.24 -8.56
C ARG A 148 -13.51 9.12 -7.09
N ASP A 149 -14.59 8.42 -6.82
CA ASP A 149 -15.17 8.27 -5.49
C ASP A 149 -14.80 6.97 -4.77
N SER A 150 -13.94 6.16 -5.38
CA SER A 150 -13.40 4.94 -4.79
C SER A 150 -12.16 5.23 -3.95
N ILE A 151 -11.95 4.45 -2.88
CA ILE A 151 -10.73 4.51 -2.07
C ILE A 151 -10.21 3.11 -1.78
N SER A 152 -8.90 2.93 -1.93
CA SER A 152 -8.15 1.77 -1.44
C SER A 152 -7.55 2.10 -0.08
N CYS A 153 -7.77 1.25 0.92
CA CYS A 153 -7.07 1.26 2.19
C CYS A 153 -6.05 0.13 2.20
N PHE A 154 -4.76 0.46 2.21
CA PHE A 154 -3.67 -0.51 2.34
C PHE A 154 -3.36 -0.69 3.81
N MET A 155 -3.48 -1.93 4.30
CA MET A 155 -3.21 -2.34 5.67
C MET A 155 -1.88 -3.08 5.68
N LEU A 156 -0.87 -2.53 6.35
CA LEU A 156 0.47 -3.10 6.45
C LEU A 156 0.72 -3.60 7.87
N LEU A 157 1.14 -4.86 8.02
CA LEU A 157 1.56 -5.37 9.33
C LEU A 157 3.03 -5.05 9.57
N LEU A 158 3.27 -4.26 10.62
CA LEU A 158 4.59 -3.84 11.03
C LEU A 158 4.94 -4.47 12.38
N ILE A 159 6.20 -4.87 12.53
CA ILE A 159 6.75 -5.34 13.80
C ILE A 159 7.52 -4.18 14.43
N ASP A 160 7.09 -3.72 15.60
CA ASP A 160 7.80 -2.70 16.36
C ASP A 160 9.02 -3.34 17.05
N THR A 161 10.18 -3.26 16.40
CA THR A 161 11.44 -3.85 16.90
C THR A 161 11.80 -3.37 18.30
N LYS A 162 11.50 -2.10 18.64
CA LYS A 162 11.77 -1.58 19.98
C LYS A 162 10.89 -2.26 21.02
N ARG A 163 9.61 -2.47 20.71
CA ARG A 163 8.70 -3.23 21.59
C ARG A 163 9.06 -4.71 21.66
N VAL A 164 9.55 -5.33 20.58
CA VAL A 164 10.12 -6.70 20.64
C VAL A 164 11.22 -6.75 21.68
N LEU A 165 12.21 -5.85 21.60
CA LEU A 165 13.34 -5.82 22.53
C LEU A 165 12.90 -5.58 23.97
N GLN A 166 11.96 -4.66 24.19
CA GLN A 166 11.40 -4.39 25.52
C GLN A 166 10.68 -5.64 26.09
N ALA A 167 9.91 -6.35 25.26
CA ALA A 167 9.24 -7.57 25.66
C ALA A 167 10.24 -8.70 25.96
N GLN A 168 11.31 -8.84 25.17
CA GLN A 168 12.38 -9.83 25.42
C GLN A 168 13.20 -9.54 26.67
N VAL A 169 13.39 -8.27 27.02
CA VAL A 169 14.03 -7.89 28.31
C VAL A 169 13.13 -8.25 29.49
N ALA A 170 11.81 -8.12 29.34
CA ALA A 170 10.83 -8.47 30.38
C ALA A 170 10.61 -9.99 30.48
N ASP A 171 10.63 -10.71 29.36
CA ASP A 171 10.48 -12.16 29.25
C ASP A 171 11.53 -12.70 28.24
N PRO A 172 12.61 -13.35 28.71
CA PRO A 172 13.63 -13.93 27.83
C PRO A 172 13.12 -15.01 26.88
N PHE A 173 11.92 -15.56 27.12
CA PHE A 173 11.27 -16.53 26.24
C PHE A 173 10.26 -15.88 25.29
N PHE A 174 10.21 -14.55 25.24
CA PHE A 174 9.40 -13.81 24.29
C PHE A 174 9.92 -14.08 22.86
N PRO A 175 9.01 -14.28 21.88
CA PRO A 175 9.40 -14.57 20.49
C PRO A 175 10.36 -13.54 19.89
N THR A 176 11.27 -14.02 19.05
CA THR A 176 12.18 -13.14 18.30
C THR A 176 11.43 -12.42 17.16
N HIS A 177 12.04 -11.37 16.61
CA HIS A 177 11.49 -10.71 15.43
C HIS A 177 11.31 -11.70 14.27
N GLU A 178 12.28 -12.59 14.06
CA GLU A 178 12.27 -13.62 13.03
C GLU A 178 11.12 -14.62 13.23
N ASP A 179 10.86 -15.04 14.48
CA ASP A 179 9.74 -15.94 14.80
C ASP A 179 8.39 -15.29 14.48
N ILE A 180 8.25 -14.00 14.81
CA ILE A 180 7.03 -13.21 14.56
C ILE A 180 6.83 -13.03 13.06
N ASP A 181 7.86 -12.60 12.34
CA ASP A 181 7.82 -12.36 10.89
C ASP A 181 7.50 -13.64 10.11
N ALA A 182 8.16 -14.74 10.45
CA ALA A 182 7.90 -16.04 9.84
C ALA A 182 6.46 -16.53 10.10
N GLY A 183 5.89 -16.22 11.27
CA GLY A 183 4.50 -16.50 11.60
C GLY A 183 3.52 -15.63 10.81
N LEU A 184 3.80 -14.33 10.69
CA LEU A 184 2.96 -13.39 9.94
C LEU A 184 2.91 -13.73 8.45
N ILE A 185 4.04 -14.14 7.83
CA ILE A 185 4.08 -14.57 6.42
C ILE A 185 3.12 -15.75 6.13
N GLN A 186 2.73 -16.53 7.15
CA GLN A 186 1.76 -17.61 6.97
C GLN A 186 0.34 -17.10 6.68
N LEU A 187 0.02 -15.83 6.97
CA LEU A 187 -1.27 -15.20 6.68
C LEU A 187 -1.68 -15.35 5.21
N ASP A 188 -0.73 -15.20 4.29
CA ASP A 188 -0.98 -15.34 2.84
C ASP A 188 -1.57 -16.72 2.47
N LYS A 189 -1.19 -17.77 3.20
CA LYS A 189 -1.69 -19.13 2.96
C LYS A 189 -3.10 -19.34 3.47
N CYS A 190 -3.52 -18.55 4.46
CA CYS A 190 -4.81 -18.72 5.12
C CYS A 190 -5.97 -18.11 4.32
N LYS A 191 -5.70 -17.27 3.31
CA LYS A 191 -6.71 -16.61 2.46
C LYS A 191 -7.87 -16.05 3.26
N ILE A 192 -7.54 -15.33 4.33
CA ILE A 192 -8.52 -14.74 5.23
C ILE A 192 -9.13 -13.52 4.51
N PRO A 193 -10.46 -13.47 4.33
CA PRO A 193 -11.13 -12.31 3.75
C PRO A 193 -10.98 -11.10 4.67
N LEU A 194 -10.84 -9.94 4.06
CA LEU A 194 -10.92 -8.66 4.77
C LEU A 194 -12.38 -8.24 4.91
N GLU A 195 -12.73 -7.77 6.10
CA GLU A 195 -13.95 -7.00 6.33
C GLU A 195 -13.61 -5.50 6.26
N THR A 196 -14.66 -4.65 6.30
CA THR A 196 -14.47 -3.21 6.44
C THR A 196 -13.65 -2.93 7.70
N PRO A 197 -12.54 -2.18 7.60
CA PRO A 197 -11.75 -1.88 8.78
C PRO A 197 -12.58 -1.05 9.77
N ASP A 198 -12.56 -1.47 11.02
CA ASP A 198 -13.03 -0.73 12.17
C ASP A 198 -11.99 0.33 12.55
N LEU A 199 -12.31 1.56 12.21
CA LEU A 199 -11.45 2.72 12.48
C LEU A 199 -11.94 3.51 13.67
N THR A 200 -12.76 2.92 14.54
CA THR A 200 -13.25 3.59 15.74
C THR A 200 -12.09 4.10 16.60
N GLY A 201 -12.17 5.36 17.03
CA GLY A 201 -11.11 6.10 17.73
C GLY A 201 -10.02 6.70 16.83
N CYS A 202 -10.01 6.42 15.53
CA CYS A 202 -9.04 7.02 14.62
C CYS A 202 -9.47 8.45 14.23
N GLU A 203 -8.51 9.38 14.22
CA GLU A 203 -8.73 10.76 13.75
C GLU A 203 -8.65 10.85 12.21
N ALA A 204 -9.48 11.70 11.64
CA ALA A 204 -9.52 12.01 10.22
C ALA A 204 -9.83 13.49 9.99
N THR A 205 -9.72 13.92 8.74
CA THR A 205 -10.12 15.25 8.29
C THR A 205 -11.17 15.10 7.20
N PHE A 206 -12.23 15.91 7.26
CA PHE A 206 -13.20 15.95 6.16
C PHE A 206 -12.55 16.42 4.86
N CYS A 207 -12.87 15.75 3.76
CA CYS A 207 -12.39 16.11 2.43
C CYS A 207 -13.45 15.85 1.36
N ASP A 208 -13.34 16.57 0.23
CA ASP A 208 -14.19 16.39 -0.95
C ASP A 208 -15.71 16.41 -0.69
N LEU A 209 -16.17 17.07 0.39
CA LEU A 209 -17.58 17.27 0.66
C LEU A 209 -18.14 18.29 -0.33
N THR A 210 -19.07 17.86 -1.18
CA THR A 210 -19.71 18.73 -2.19
C THR A 210 -20.93 19.46 -1.64
N ARG A 211 -21.67 18.83 -0.73
CA ARG A 211 -22.91 19.41 -0.13
C ARG A 211 -22.64 20.37 1.02
N LYS A 212 -21.51 20.19 1.71
CA LYS A 212 -21.06 20.99 2.86
C LYS A 212 -19.57 21.27 2.76
N PRO A 213 -19.13 22.01 1.72
CA PRO A 213 -17.71 22.24 1.47
C PRO A 213 -17.01 22.99 2.60
N GLU A 214 -17.76 23.75 3.41
CA GLU A 214 -17.27 24.46 4.60
C GLU A 214 -16.74 23.54 5.70
N LEU A 215 -17.12 22.25 5.67
CA LEU A 215 -16.61 21.26 6.62
C LEU A 215 -15.28 20.66 6.17
N ASN A 216 -14.87 20.81 4.91
CA ASN A 216 -13.58 20.29 4.44
C ASN A 216 -12.42 20.92 5.21
N GLY A 217 -11.44 20.10 5.60
CA GLY A 217 -10.31 20.52 6.44
C GLY A 217 -10.58 20.46 7.95
N ILE A 218 -11.81 20.18 8.38
CA ILE A 218 -12.13 20.02 9.80
C ILE A 218 -11.76 18.60 10.27
N ARG A 219 -11.08 18.52 11.42
CA ARG A 219 -10.72 17.27 12.07
C ARG A 219 -11.91 16.63 12.78
N VAL A 220 -12.01 15.32 12.67
CA VAL A 220 -13.04 14.48 13.26
C VAL A 220 -12.43 13.21 13.82
N GLU A 221 -13.16 12.55 14.71
CA GLU A 221 -12.85 11.22 15.23
C GLU A 221 -13.94 10.24 14.75
N VAL A 222 -13.56 9.06 14.31
CA VAL A 222 -14.54 8.00 13.99
C VAL A 222 -15.04 7.39 15.30
N ILE A 223 -16.36 7.38 15.48
CA ILE A 223 -17.01 6.86 16.70
C ILE A 223 -17.61 5.48 16.47
N GLU A 224 -18.07 5.19 15.25
CA GLU A 224 -18.72 3.93 14.92
C GLU A 224 -18.66 3.66 13.42
N VAL A 225 -18.56 2.38 13.05
CA VAL A 225 -18.73 1.89 11.68
C VAL A 225 -20.12 1.26 11.55
N HIS A 226 -20.91 1.74 10.59
CA HIS A 226 -22.23 1.20 10.29
C HIS A 226 -22.16 0.04 9.29
N ASP A 227 -23.17 -0.84 9.32
CA ASP A 227 -23.29 -2.02 8.44
C ASP A 227 -23.22 -1.71 6.94
N ASP A 228 -23.54 -0.47 6.55
CA ASP A 228 -23.48 -0.02 5.16
C ASP A 228 -22.12 0.57 4.75
N GLY A 229 -21.10 0.42 5.61
CA GLY A 229 -19.74 0.88 5.40
C GLY A 229 -19.54 2.39 5.59
N ARG A 230 -20.55 3.13 6.07
CA ARG A 230 -20.40 4.53 6.47
C ARG A 230 -19.84 4.65 7.88
N TYR A 231 -19.15 5.75 8.13
CA TYR A 231 -18.58 6.06 9.43
C TYR A 231 -19.37 7.17 10.10
N LEU A 232 -19.79 6.92 11.33
CA LEU A 232 -20.27 7.96 12.23
C LEU A 232 -19.04 8.66 12.80
N VAL A 233 -18.85 9.93 12.46
CA VAL A 233 -17.73 10.72 12.94
C VAL A 233 -18.20 11.85 13.84
N GLN A 234 -17.37 12.24 14.79
CA GLN A 234 -17.61 13.35 15.69
C GLN A 234 -16.58 14.47 15.44
N LEU A 235 -17.05 15.71 15.32
CA LEU A 235 -16.17 16.87 15.24
C LEU A 235 -15.44 17.06 16.57
N ILE A 236 -14.10 17.07 16.53
CA ILE A 236 -13.26 17.24 17.73
C ILE A 236 -13.55 18.56 18.44
N SER A 237 -13.85 19.63 17.69
CA SER A 237 -14.04 20.98 18.23
C SER A 237 -15.43 21.26 18.80
N GLY A 238 -16.39 20.33 18.70
CA GLY A 238 -17.79 20.66 19.05
C GLY A 238 -18.71 19.49 19.35
N GLY A 239 -18.25 18.25 19.26
CA GLY A 239 -19.03 17.06 19.59
C GLY A 239 -20.17 16.73 18.62
N GLU A 240 -20.40 17.56 17.59
CA GLU A 240 -21.40 17.29 16.55
C GLU A 240 -21.05 16.01 15.80
N GLN A 241 -22.04 15.16 15.58
CA GLN A 241 -21.87 13.89 14.87
C GLN A 241 -22.38 13.96 13.43
N LYS A 242 -21.72 13.23 12.54
CA LYS A 242 -22.03 13.13 11.11
C LYS A 242 -21.83 11.71 10.62
N LEU A 243 -22.83 11.16 9.96
CA LEU A 243 -22.68 9.93 9.20
C LEU A 243 -22.11 10.28 7.81
N VAL A 244 -20.92 9.80 7.51
CA VAL A 244 -20.20 10.12 6.27
C VAL A 244 -19.67 8.89 5.58
N HIS A 245 -19.53 8.98 4.26
CA HIS A 245 -18.88 7.94 3.47
C HIS A 245 -17.36 8.02 3.70
N PRO A 246 -16.63 6.89 3.77
CA PRO A 246 -15.17 6.89 3.98
C PRO A 246 -14.42 7.76 2.96
N ARG A 247 -14.95 7.88 1.74
CA ARG A 247 -14.40 8.75 0.69
C ARG A 247 -14.26 10.22 1.08
N ASN A 248 -15.08 10.66 2.02
CA ASN A 248 -15.13 12.03 2.50
C ASN A 248 -14.27 12.26 3.74
N LEU A 249 -13.43 11.27 4.05
CA LEU A 249 -12.45 11.32 5.12
C LEU A 249 -11.05 11.15 4.55
N GLN A 250 -10.14 11.92 5.09
CA GLN A 250 -8.71 11.77 4.93
C GLN A 250 -8.14 11.46 6.30
N PHE A 251 -7.76 10.20 6.52
CA PHE A 251 -7.11 9.80 7.76
C PHE A 251 -5.70 10.37 7.79
N ASP A 252 -5.30 10.90 8.95
CA ASP A 252 -3.91 11.32 9.16
C ASP A 252 -3.04 10.05 9.03
N PRO A 253 -1.91 10.09 8.27
CA PRO A 253 -1.02 8.94 8.19
C PRO A 253 -0.47 8.62 9.58
N GLY A 254 -0.89 7.48 10.13
CA GLY A 254 -0.60 7.14 11.51
C GLY A 254 -0.99 5.71 11.85
N TYR A 255 -0.37 5.21 12.92
CA TYR A 255 -0.72 3.94 13.54
C TYR A 255 -2.12 4.07 14.16
N CYS A 256 -3.06 3.20 13.80
CA CYS A 256 -4.09 2.85 14.77
C CYS A 256 -3.58 1.63 15.55
N GLU A 257 -3.75 1.65 16.87
CA GLU A 257 -3.59 0.43 17.66
C GLU A 257 -4.51 -0.61 17.03
N LEU A 258 -3.98 -1.83 16.86
CA LEU A 258 -4.64 -2.86 16.08
C LEU A 258 -6.13 -2.89 16.35
N PRO A 259 -6.98 -2.60 15.36
CA PRO A 259 -8.38 -2.90 15.53
C PRO A 259 -8.51 -4.41 15.73
N ASP A 260 -9.65 -4.81 16.29
CA ASP A 260 -10.04 -6.22 16.47
C ASP A 260 -9.98 -7.05 15.15
N GLU A 261 -9.74 -6.39 14.02
CA GLU A 261 -9.42 -6.90 12.68
C GLU A 261 -8.26 -7.91 12.59
N ILE A 262 -7.23 -7.86 13.44
CA ILE A 262 -6.29 -8.99 13.50
C ILE A 262 -6.69 -9.95 14.62
N ALA A 263 -7.41 -9.49 15.64
CA ALA A 263 -7.82 -10.33 16.76
C ALA A 263 -8.66 -11.54 16.31
N PHE A 264 -9.48 -11.40 15.25
CA PHE A 264 -10.23 -12.55 14.70
C PHE A 264 -9.35 -13.59 13.98
N VAL A 265 -8.17 -13.19 13.48
CA VAL A 265 -7.21 -14.08 12.82
C VAL A 265 -6.07 -14.56 13.73
N VAL A 266 -5.78 -13.83 14.81
CA VAL A 266 -4.80 -14.17 15.85
C VAL A 266 -4.89 -15.65 16.25
N PRO A 267 -6.08 -16.24 16.54
CA PRO A 267 -6.19 -17.64 16.93
C PRO A 267 -5.68 -18.65 15.89
N ARG A 268 -5.62 -18.26 14.60
CA ARG A 268 -5.16 -19.11 13.50
C ARG A 268 -3.65 -18.99 13.24
N LEU A 269 -2.98 -18.06 13.92
CA LEU A 269 -1.55 -17.78 13.76
C LEU A 269 -0.71 -18.55 14.78
N SER A 270 0.61 -18.59 14.55
CA SER A 270 1.54 -19.23 15.48
C SER A 270 1.45 -18.57 16.86
N VAL A 271 1.71 -19.35 17.92
CA VAL A 271 1.72 -18.85 19.31
C VAL A 271 2.64 -17.64 19.47
N ALA A 272 3.74 -17.60 18.69
CA ALA A 272 4.65 -16.46 18.65
C ALA A 272 3.94 -15.16 18.23
N VAL A 273 3.18 -15.18 17.14
CA VAL A 273 2.42 -14.02 16.67
C VAL A 273 1.32 -13.64 17.64
N GLN A 274 0.63 -14.62 18.23
CA GLN A 274 -0.41 -14.36 19.24
C GLN A 274 0.15 -13.59 20.43
N LYS A 275 1.30 -14.02 20.97
CA LYS A 275 2.01 -13.31 22.04
C LYS A 275 2.44 -11.91 21.62
N ALA A 276 2.93 -11.76 20.38
CA ALA A 276 3.38 -10.48 19.86
C ALA A 276 2.21 -9.48 19.69
N VAL A 277 1.06 -9.92 19.20
CA VAL A 277 -0.14 -9.09 19.11
C VAL A 277 -0.61 -8.68 20.51
N ALA A 278 -0.69 -9.63 21.46
CA ALA A 278 -1.10 -9.34 22.85
C ALA A 278 -0.15 -8.34 23.56
N ALA A 279 1.14 -8.34 23.22
CA ALA A 279 2.12 -7.40 23.74
C ALA A 279 2.14 -6.05 22.98
N GLY A 280 1.27 -5.86 21.99
CA GLY A 280 1.23 -4.67 21.14
C GLY A 280 2.52 -4.47 20.32
N VAL A 281 3.24 -5.55 20.03
CA VAL A 281 4.47 -5.57 19.23
C VAL A 281 4.15 -5.51 17.74
N VAL A 282 3.10 -6.21 17.32
CA VAL A 282 2.58 -6.12 15.95
C VAL A 282 1.64 -4.91 15.89
N ARG A 283 1.75 -4.11 14.84
CA ARG A 283 0.93 -2.92 14.59
C ARG A 283 0.41 -2.94 13.16
N CYS A 284 -0.77 -2.36 12.94
CA CYS A 284 -1.27 -2.09 11.60
C CYS A 284 -0.95 -0.64 11.22
N TRP A 285 -0.47 -0.46 10.00
CA TRP A 285 -0.30 0.84 9.38
C TRP A 285 -1.25 0.96 8.20
N PHE A 286 -2.04 2.04 8.18
CA PHE A 286 -3.04 2.27 7.15
C PHE A 286 -2.57 3.33 6.16
N ILE A 287 -2.72 3.05 4.87
CA ILE A 287 -2.51 4.03 3.79
C ILE A 287 -3.79 4.11 2.98
N TRP A 288 -4.44 5.28 3.03
CA TRP A 288 -5.62 5.57 2.24
C TRP A 288 -5.19 6.19 0.91
N ALA A 289 -5.60 5.58 -0.20
CA ALA A 289 -5.19 5.94 -1.53
C ALA A 289 -6.38 6.07 -2.48
N ARG A 290 -6.40 7.16 -3.23
CA ARG A 290 -7.43 7.55 -4.20
C ARG A 290 -6.93 7.31 -5.63
N GLU A 291 -7.81 7.51 -6.61
CA GLU A 291 -7.42 7.58 -8.02
C GLU A 291 -6.28 8.58 -8.22
N GLY A 292 -5.17 8.13 -8.82
CA GLY A 292 -3.97 8.94 -9.09
C GLY A 292 -2.89 8.87 -8.00
N ASP A 293 -3.17 8.24 -6.87
CA ASP A 293 -2.17 8.06 -5.82
C ASP A 293 -1.12 7.01 -6.19
N VAL A 294 0.09 7.25 -5.72
CA VAL A 294 1.24 6.34 -5.74
C VAL A 294 1.51 5.90 -4.32
N VAL A 295 1.40 4.60 -4.06
CA VAL A 295 1.66 3.98 -2.76
C VAL A 295 2.90 3.12 -2.87
N VAL A 296 3.87 3.33 -1.97
CA VAL A 296 5.10 2.54 -1.89
C VAL A 296 5.13 1.88 -0.52
N PHE A 297 5.40 0.57 -0.46
CA PHE A 297 5.52 -0.15 0.80
C PHE A 297 6.40 -1.41 0.71
N ASP A 298 6.72 -2.00 1.86
CA ASP A 298 7.48 -3.26 1.96
C ASP A 298 6.64 -4.44 1.47
N GLY A 299 6.93 -4.91 0.26
CA GLY A 299 6.26 -6.07 -0.34
C GLY A 299 6.58 -7.39 0.34
N SER A 300 7.66 -7.47 1.12
CA SER A 300 8.02 -8.68 1.87
C SER A 300 7.16 -8.88 3.12
N LYS A 301 6.43 -7.83 3.54
CA LYS A 301 5.58 -7.86 4.73
C LYS A 301 4.14 -8.20 4.38
N PRO A 302 3.44 -8.95 5.24
CA PRO A 302 2.01 -9.19 5.08
C PRO A 302 1.25 -7.88 5.04
N HIS A 303 0.45 -7.76 4.00
CA HIS A 303 -0.42 -6.63 3.81
C HIS A 303 -1.72 -7.10 3.20
N ALA A 304 -2.68 -6.20 3.25
CA ALA A 304 -3.95 -6.40 2.60
C ALA A 304 -4.41 -5.05 2.05
N VAL A 305 -5.27 -5.10 1.05
CA VAL A 305 -5.94 -3.90 0.58
C VAL A 305 -7.40 -4.12 0.82
N PHE A 306 -8.07 -3.16 1.46
CA PHE A 306 -9.52 -3.05 1.52
C PHE A 306 -9.96 -1.98 0.51
N ASN A 307 -11.02 -2.22 -0.25
CA ASN A 307 -11.55 -1.23 -1.17
C ASN A 307 -12.93 -0.79 -0.75
N VAL A 308 -13.11 0.52 -0.61
CA VAL A 308 -14.42 1.12 -0.50
C VAL A 308 -15.00 1.20 -1.91
N PRO A 309 -16.11 0.49 -2.21
CA PRO A 309 -16.71 0.49 -3.53
C PRO A 309 -17.11 1.91 -3.98
N SER A 310 -17.02 2.16 -5.28
CA SER A 310 -17.55 3.38 -5.89
C SER A 310 -19.08 3.33 -5.97
N ALA A 311 -19.72 4.50 -6.06
CA ALA A 311 -21.16 4.57 -6.35
C ALA A 311 -21.52 4.00 -7.73
N THR A 312 -20.56 3.94 -8.66
CA THR A 312 -20.75 3.32 -9.98
C THR A 312 -20.67 1.79 -9.94
N GLY A 313 -20.23 1.21 -8.83
CA GLY A 313 -19.98 -0.23 -8.69
C GLY A 313 -18.78 -0.73 -9.50
N LEU A 314 -18.02 0.16 -10.16
CA LEU A 314 -16.85 -0.23 -10.91
C LEU A 314 -15.69 -0.60 -9.95
N PRO A 315 -14.93 -1.68 -10.23
CA PRO A 315 -13.78 -2.09 -9.41
C PRO A 315 -12.72 -0.99 -9.32
N GLN A 316 -11.77 -1.07 -8.40
CA GLN A 316 -10.53 -0.30 -8.56
C GLN A 316 -9.50 -1.09 -9.34
N LEU A 317 -8.62 -0.40 -10.06
CA LEU A 317 -7.46 -0.98 -10.72
C LEU A 317 -6.18 -0.52 -10.02
N ALA A 318 -5.12 -1.30 -10.10
CA ALA A 318 -3.79 -0.82 -9.76
C ALA A 318 -2.77 -1.24 -10.81
N LEU A 319 -1.92 -0.29 -11.22
CA LEU A 319 -0.69 -0.58 -11.94
C LEU A 319 0.40 -0.72 -10.90
N ALA A 320 0.94 -1.91 -10.73
CA ALA A 320 1.91 -2.20 -9.69
C ALA A 320 3.25 -2.67 -10.24
N VAL A 321 4.31 -2.32 -9.54
CA VAL A 321 5.67 -2.76 -9.79
C VAL A 321 6.23 -3.32 -8.49
N ASN A 322 6.63 -4.59 -8.51
CA ASN A 322 7.38 -5.21 -7.43
C ASN A 322 8.87 -5.25 -7.83
N TYR A 323 9.73 -4.68 -6.99
CA TYR A 323 11.18 -4.76 -7.07
C TYR A 323 11.69 -5.75 -6.05
N ARG A 324 12.37 -6.78 -6.54
CA ARG A 324 13.00 -7.80 -5.72
C ARG A 324 14.47 -7.49 -5.50
N GLY A 325 14.90 -7.50 -4.24
CA GLY A 325 16.29 -7.33 -3.86
C GLY A 325 16.46 -6.73 -2.48
N VAL A 326 17.63 -6.97 -1.89
CA VAL A 326 17.96 -6.46 -0.56
C VAL A 326 18.15 -4.95 -0.64
N MET A 327 17.37 -4.21 0.14
CA MET A 327 17.63 -2.79 0.37
C MET A 327 18.96 -2.64 1.13
N PRO A 328 19.89 -1.80 0.65
CA PRO A 328 21.17 -1.58 1.28
C PRO A 328 20.94 -1.00 2.67
N LEU A 329 21.65 -1.54 3.65
CA LEU A 329 21.72 -0.97 4.98
C LEU A 329 22.50 0.34 4.91
N VAL A 330 22.04 1.36 5.62
CA VAL A 330 22.80 2.61 5.78
C VAL A 330 23.65 2.47 7.03
N GLU A 331 24.97 2.53 6.85
CA GLU A 331 25.86 2.81 7.97
C GLU A 331 25.76 4.30 8.30
N GLU A 332 25.24 4.63 9.49
CA GLU A 332 25.30 6.01 9.99
C GLU A 332 26.74 6.43 10.26
N GLN A 333 27.36 7.15 9.32
CA GLN A 333 28.60 7.86 9.61
C GLN A 333 28.28 9.21 10.26
N HIS A 334 28.44 9.27 11.58
CA HIS A 334 28.46 10.52 12.32
C HIS A 334 29.71 11.34 11.93
N ILE A 335 29.56 12.27 10.99
CA ILE A 335 30.61 13.23 10.70
C ILE A 335 30.62 14.28 11.81
N LYS A 336 31.61 14.19 12.70
CA LYS A 336 31.91 15.27 13.66
C LYS A 336 32.05 16.60 12.89
N GLY A 337 31.11 17.52 13.10
CA GLY A 337 31.28 18.95 12.77
C GLY A 337 30.58 19.51 11.53
N LYS A 338 29.75 18.75 10.79
CA LYS A 338 28.89 19.33 9.73
C LYS A 338 27.48 18.74 9.78
N LYS A 339 26.46 19.61 9.74
CA LYS A 339 25.02 19.25 9.67
C LYS A 339 24.67 18.54 8.35
N GLY A 340 25.14 17.32 8.16
CA GLY A 340 24.80 16.51 7.00
C GLY A 340 25.10 15.04 7.28
N VAL A 341 24.04 14.23 7.34
CA VAL A 341 24.15 12.77 7.30
C VAL A 341 24.55 12.40 5.88
N ARG A 342 25.72 11.78 5.72
CA ARG A 342 26.18 11.28 4.42
C ARG A 342 25.82 9.80 4.35
N LEU A 343 24.83 9.45 3.52
CA LEU A 343 24.45 8.07 3.27
C LEU A 343 25.61 7.37 2.56
N LYS A 344 26.26 6.42 3.25
CA LYS A 344 27.18 5.48 2.61
C LYS A 344 26.41 4.18 2.47
N LEU A 345 26.21 3.75 1.22
CA LEU A 345 25.68 2.41 0.93
C LEU A 345 26.76 1.42 1.38
N SER A 346 26.43 0.52 2.30
CA SER A 346 27.32 -0.60 2.61
C SER A 346 27.43 -1.48 1.37
N GLU A 347 28.64 -1.84 0.97
CA GLU A 347 28.83 -2.89 -0.03
C GLU A 347 28.37 -4.21 0.61
N VAL A 348 27.28 -4.80 0.07
CA VAL A 348 26.78 -6.13 0.46
C VAL A 348 27.45 -7.19 -0.41
#